data_AF-A0A6S7FU68-F1
#
_entry.id   AF-A0A6S7FU68-F1
#
_cell.length_a   1.000
_cell.length_b   1.000
_cell.length_c   1.000
_cell.angle_alpha   90.00
_cell.angle_beta   90.00
_cell.angle_gamma   90.00
#
_symmetry.space_group_name_H-M   'P 1'
#
loop_
_entity.id
_entity.type
_entity.pdbx_description
1 polymer ?
#
loop_
_entity_poly.entity_id
_entity_poly.type
_entity_poly.pdbx_seq_one_letter_code
_entity_poly.pdbx_strand_id
1 'polypeptide(L)'
;MDVKAAYLNAPIDCDIFVEQPKGYEKVGGNGKKLVCKLNKSLYGLKQSGRNWNATLHNYLVKEGFMQSQADPCVYHKFVDGDASTEFKCSDGMIEMNQTRYIEKVLEKFGMNNCKPKTTPSVLGFDKVIDMESAVLEDPNSYRQIVGSLIYVMTGTRPDLCHIVTKLSQHMSKPTAAALNAAKHVL
;
A
#
# COMPACT_ATOMS: atom_id res chain seq x y z
N MET A 1 5.04 -0.83 -5.61
CA MET A 1 6.48 -0.86 -5.94
C MET A 1 6.66 -0.05 -7.21
N ASP A 2 7.66 0.82 -7.27
CA ASP A 2 8.03 1.55 -8.50
C ASP A 2 9.34 0.97 -9.05
N VAL A 3 9.32 0.55 -10.32
CA VAL A 3 10.47 -0.09 -10.98
C VAL A 3 11.11 0.90 -11.95
N LYS A 4 12.35 1.26 -11.68
CA LYS A 4 13.13 2.17 -12.53
C LYS A 4 13.20 1.63 -13.96
N ALA A 5 12.85 2.48 -14.92
CA ALA A 5 12.91 2.18 -16.34
C ALA A 5 12.18 0.87 -16.74
N ALA A 6 11.04 0.58 -16.10
CA ALA A 6 10.26 -0.66 -16.24
C ALA A 6 10.24 -1.25 -17.68
N TYR A 7 9.86 -0.46 -18.68
CA TYR A 7 9.72 -0.96 -20.06
C TYR A 7 11.04 -1.38 -20.70
N LEU A 8 12.15 -0.76 -20.31
CA LEU A 8 13.49 -1.12 -20.80
C LEU A 8 13.98 -2.47 -20.26
N ASN A 9 13.25 -3.09 -19.34
CA ASN A 9 13.55 -4.44 -18.85
C ASN A 9 12.79 -5.52 -19.62
N ALA A 10 11.73 -5.17 -20.35
CA ALA A 10 10.94 -6.13 -21.10
C ALA A 10 11.55 -6.39 -22.49
N PRO A 11 11.65 -7.64 -22.95
CA PRO A 11 12.04 -7.94 -24.34
C PRO A 11 11.00 -7.36 -25.31
N ILE A 12 11.41 -7.17 -26.56
CA ILE A 12 10.45 -6.87 -27.64
C ILE A 12 9.82 -8.17 -28.13
N ASP A 13 8.53 -8.10 -28.46
CA ASP A 13 7.71 -9.21 -28.94
C ASP A 13 7.70 -9.34 -30.47
N CYS A 14 8.20 -8.32 -31.18
CA CYS A 14 8.32 -8.32 -32.63
C CYS A 14 9.52 -7.48 -33.11
N ASP A 15 9.89 -7.65 -34.38
CA ASP A 15 10.97 -6.90 -34.98
C ASP A 15 10.54 -5.44 -35.21
N ILE A 16 11.12 -4.54 -34.42
CA ILE A 16 10.96 -3.09 -34.59
C ILE A 16 12.30 -2.46 -34.87
N PHE A 17 12.30 -1.65 -35.93
CA PHE A 17 13.45 -0.86 -36.34
C PHE A 17 13.14 0.63 -36.10
N VAL A 18 14.10 1.33 -35.51
CA VAL A 18 13.99 2.77 -35.24
C VAL A 18 15.12 3.52 -35.92
N GLU A 19 14.88 4.80 -36.19
CA GLU A 19 15.92 5.68 -36.67
C GLU A 19 17.07 5.78 -35.66
N GLN A 20 18.29 5.89 -36.18
CA GLN A 20 19.46 6.11 -35.35
C GLN A 20 19.36 7.47 -34.63
N PRO A 21 19.76 7.55 -33.35
CA PRO A 21 19.82 8.82 -32.63
C PRO A 21 20.75 9.81 -33.33
N LYS A 22 20.40 11.11 -33.27
CA LYS A 22 21.23 12.18 -33.81
C LYS A 22 22.64 12.13 -33.21
N GLY A 23 23.67 12.15 -34.06
CA GLY A 23 25.09 12.07 -33.67
C GLY A 23 25.66 10.65 -33.59
N TYR A 24 24.84 9.61 -33.84
CA TYR A 24 25.26 8.20 -33.85
C TYR A 24 25.05 7.52 -35.21
N GLU A 25 24.78 8.29 -36.26
CA GLU A 25 24.43 7.76 -37.57
C GLU A 25 25.60 7.00 -38.21
N LYS A 26 25.32 5.76 -38.61
CA LYS A 26 26.20 4.91 -39.39
C LYS A 26 25.59 4.59 -40.75
N VAL A 27 26.46 4.42 -41.73
CA VAL A 27 26.14 3.93 -43.08
C VAL A 27 26.71 2.53 -43.28
N GLY A 28 25.97 1.68 -43.99
CA GLY A 28 26.44 0.36 -44.39
C GLY A 28 27.48 0.43 -45.51
N GLY A 29 28.13 -0.70 -45.83
CA GLY A 29 29.12 -0.78 -46.92
C GLY A 29 28.58 -0.42 -48.32
N ASN A 30 27.26 -0.33 -48.48
CA ASN A 30 26.57 0.12 -49.68
C ASN A 30 26.23 1.63 -49.67
N GLY A 31 26.73 2.39 -48.69
CA GLY A 31 26.48 3.82 -48.52
C GLY A 31 25.09 4.17 -47.98
N LYS A 32 24.21 3.19 -47.69
CA LYS A 32 22.86 3.46 -47.15
C LYS A 32 22.88 3.67 -45.64
N LYS A 33 22.07 4.61 -45.14
CA LYS A 33 21.87 4.83 -43.69
C LYS A 33 21.32 3.57 -43.05
N LEU A 34 21.92 3.14 -41.94
CA LEU A 34 21.45 2.00 -41.15
C LEU A 34 20.28 2.40 -40.22
N VAL A 35 19.63 1.40 -39.64
CA VAL A 35 18.59 1.56 -38.62
C VAL A 35 18.92 0.69 -37.41
N CYS A 36 18.40 1.04 -36.24
CA CYS A 36 18.59 0.24 -35.02
C CYS A 36 17.45 -0.76 -34.87
N LYS A 37 17.77 -2.06 -34.69
CA LYS A 37 16.79 -3.05 -34.26
C LYS A 37 16.65 -2.99 -32.74
N LEU A 38 15.42 -2.91 -32.24
CA LEU A 38 15.16 -2.95 -30.81
C LEU A 38 15.25 -4.39 -30.31
N ASN A 39 15.97 -4.58 -29.21
CA ASN A 39 16.01 -5.86 -28.48
C ASN A 39 15.08 -5.87 -27.26
N LYS A 40 14.75 -4.67 -26.75
CA LYS A 40 13.89 -4.46 -25.59
C LYS A 40 12.85 -3.39 -25.91
N SER A 41 11.77 -3.39 -25.14
CA SER A 41 10.69 -2.43 -25.26
C SER A 41 11.18 -1.02 -24.88
N LEU A 42 10.70 -0.01 -25.59
CA LEU A 42 11.01 1.41 -25.36
C LEU A 42 9.77 2.18 -24.92
N TYR A 43 9.96 3.29 -24.22
CA TYR A 43 8.86 4.21 -23.96
C TYR A 43 8.26 4.74 -25.27
N GLY A 44 6.93 4.85 -25.32
CA GLY A 44 6.20 5.33 -26.50
C GLY A 44 5.77 4.24 -27.49
N LEU A 45 6.27 3.00 -27.40
CA LEU A 45 5.69 1.91 -28.18
C LEU A 45 4.36 1.46 -27.58
N LYS A 46 3.35 1.26 -28.45
CA LYS A 46 2.00 0.85 -28.04
C LYS A 46 1.96 -0.45 -27.23
N GLN A 47 2.91 -1.35 -27.45
CA GLN A 47 2.97 -2.66 -26.80
C GLN A 47 3.90 -2.71 -25.57
N SER A 48 4.64 -1.65 -25.26
CA SER A 48 5.59 -1.65 -24.14
C SER A 48 4.95 -1.97 -22.80
N GLY A 49 3.74 -1.45 -22.56
CA GLY A 49 2.98 -1.77 -21.35
C GLY A 49 2.64 -3.25 -21.24
N ARG A 50 2.23 -3.88 -22.35
CA ARG A 50 1.92 -5.32 -22.42
C ARG A 50 3.18 -6.17 -22.20
N ASN A 51 4.27 -5.84 -22.88
CA ASN A 51 5.53 -6.58 -22.77
C ASN A 51 6.07 -6.54 -21.33
N TRP A 52 5.97 -5.37 -20.68
CA TRP A 52 6.33 -5.23 -19.27
C TRP A 52 5.40 -6.01 -18.36
N ASN A 53 4.08 -5.92 -18.54
CA ASN A 53 3.12 -6.69 -17.74
C ASN A 53 3.38 -8.20 -17.83
N ALA A 54 3.63 -8.74 -19.03
CA ALA A 54 3.97 -10.14 -19.21
C ALA A 54 5.32 -10.52 -18.54
N THR A 55 6.33 -9.65 -18.65
CA THR A 55 7.64 -9.85 -18.01
C THR A 55 7.50 -9.89 -16.48
N LEU A 56 6.74 -8.94 -15.92
CA LEU A 56 6.50 -8.85 -14.49
C LEU A 56 5.65 -10.03 -14.00
N HIS A 57 4.60 -10.42 -14.74
CA HIS A 57 3.77 -11.60 -14.43
C HIS A 57 4.63 -12.85 -14.29
N ASN A 58 5.45 -13.15 -15.31
CA ASN A 58 6.32 -14.33 -15.30
C ASN A 58 7.29 -14.32 -14.12
N TYR A 59 7.83 -13.15 -13.78
CA TYR A 59 8.70 -13.01 -12.61
C TYR A 59 7.93 -13.26 -11.31
N LEU A 60 6.78 -12.62 -11.10
CA LEU A 60 5.99 -12.75 -9.88
C LEU A 60 5.50 -14.19 -9.67
N VAL A 61 4.99 -14.85 -10.72
CA VAL A 61 4.56 -16.25 -10.66
C VAL A 61 5.74 -17.17 -10.33
N LYS A 62 6.91 -16.93 -10.93
CA LYS A 62 8.14 -17.66 -10.62
C LYS A 62 8.55 -17.50 -9.15
N GLU A 63 8.37 -16.32 -8.59
CA GLU A 63 8.60 -16.04 -7.16
C GLU A 63 7.47 -16.55 -6.24
N GLY A 64 6.48 -17.27 -6.78
CA GLY A 64 5.39 -17.89 -6.03
C GLY A 64 4.22 -16.97 -5.69
N PHE A 65 4.09 -15.82 -6.36
CA PHE A 65 2.88 -15.00 -6.28
C PHE A 65 1.78 -15.59 -7.17
N MET A 66 0.53 -15.40 -6.75
CA MET A 66 -0.68 -15.76 -7.48
C MET A 66 -1.37 -14.50 -7.99
N GLN A 67 -1.77 -14.51 -9.25
CA GLN A 67 -2.55 -13.43 -9.85
C GLN A 67 -4.01 -13.50 -9.36
N SER A 68 -4.59 -12.34 -9.04
CA SER A 68 -6.00 -12.25 -8.68
C SER A 68 -6.90 -12.51 -9.89
N GLN A 69 -7.98 -13.27 -9.69
CA GLN A 69 -9.01 -13.49 -10.71
C GLN A 69 -9.91 -12.27 -10.90
N ALA A 70 -10.04 -11.42 -9.87
CA ALA A 70 -10.85 -10.21 -9.94
C ALA A 70 -10.13 -9.06 -10.68
N ASP A 71 -8.81 -8.98 -10.56
CA ASP A 71 -7.98 -7.95 -11.23
C ASP A 71 -6.62 -8.54 -11.65
N PRO A 72 -6.37 -8.75 -12.96
CA PRO A 72 -5.11 -9.27 -13.48
C PRO A 72 -3.86 -8.43 -13.17
N CYS A 73 -4.01 -7.19 -12.68
CA CYS A 73 -2.90 -6.34 -12.26
C CYS A 73 -2.52 -6.54 -10.78
N VAL A 74 -3.31 -7.30 -10.01
CA VAL A 74 -3.09 -7.56 -8.57
C VAL A 74 -2.52 -8.96 -8.36
N TYR A 75 -1.45 -9.04 -7.56
CA TYR A 75 -0.79 -10.29 -7.20
C TYR A 75 -0.72 -10.41 -5.68
N HIS A 76 -0.89 -11.62 -5.17
CA HIS A 76 -0.83 -11.93 -3.75
C HIS A 76 0.02 -13.18 -3.52
N LYS A 77 0.72 -13.25 -2.40
CA LYS A 77 1.48 -14.43 -1.98
C LYS A 77 1.22 -14.63 -0.50
N PHE A 78 0.72 -15.80 -0.14
CA PHE A 78 0.63 -16.19 1.26
C PHE A 78 2.03 -16.53 1.74
N VAL A 79 2.48 -15.81 2.77
CA VAL A 79 3.72 -16.10 3.46
C VAL A 79 3.32 -16.58 4.85
N ASP A 80 3.61 -17.83 5.17
CA ASP A 80 3.47 -18.34 6.53
C ASP A 80 4.42 -17.54 7.43
N GLY A 81 3.87 -16.59 8.20
CA GLY A 81 4.67 -15.69 9.01
C GLY A 81 4.05 -14.32 9.26
N ASP A 82 4.92 -13.41 9.69
CA ASP A 82 4.83 -12.04 10.25
C ASP A 82 3.74 -11.04 9.82
N ALA A 83 2.84 -11.42 8.91
CA ALA A 83 2.13 -10.46 8.05
C ALA A 83 1.12 -9.63 8.86
N SER A 84 1.29 -8.30 8.81
CA SER A 84 0.39 -7.36 9.48
C SER A 84 -1.01 -7.29 8.86
N THR A 85 -1.13 -7.69 7.58
CA THR A 85 -2.38 -7.72 6.83
C THR A 85 -2.51 -9.08 6.15
N GLU A 86 -3.60 -9.79 6.43
CA GLU A 86 -3.93 -11.06 5.79
C GLU A 86 -4.99 -10.82 4.71
N PHE A 87 -4.89 -11.60 3.64
CA PHE A 87 -5.88 -11.63 2.58
C PHE A 87 -6.49 -13.04 2.55
N LYS A 88 -7.76 -13.16 2.22
CA LYS A 88 -8.37 -14.46 1.87
C LYS A 88 -9.13 -14.27 0.57
N CYS A 89 -8.85 -15.14 -0.39
CA CYS A 89 -9.50 -15.12 -1.69
C CYS A 89 -10.38 -16.37 -1.80
N SER A 90 -11.69 -16.20 -1.93
CA SER A 90 -12.64 -17.29 -2.10
C SER A 90 -13.78 -16.84 -3.01
N ASP A 91 -14.04 -17.62 -4.07
CA ASP A 91 -15.20 -17.47 -4.95
C ASP A 91 -15.50 -16.03 -5.41
N GLY A 92 -14.49 -15.36 -5.99
CA GLY A 92 -14.62 -13.98 -6.48
C GLY A 92 -14.63 -12.89 -5.41
N MET A 93 -14.55 -13.25 -4.13
CA MET A 93 -14.46 -12.33 -3.00
C MET A 93 -13.03 -12.26 -2.46
N ILE A 94 -12.57 -11.05 -2.16
CA ILE A 94 -11.31 -10.79 -1.46
C ILE A 94 -11.67 -10.23 -0.09
N GLU A 95 -11.37 -11.00 0.95
CA GLU A 95 -11.42 -10.54 2.34
C GLU A 95 -10.04 -10.05 2.76
N MET A 96 -10.00 -8.95 3.50
CA MET A 96 -8.76 -8.40 4.06
C MET A 96 -8.94 -8.24 5.57
N ASN A 97 -7.99 -8.75 6.35
CA ASN A 97 -7.98 -8.60 7.80
C ASN A 97 -6.62 -8.08 8.30
N GLN A 98 -6.61 -7.49 9.48
CA GLN A 98 -5.38 -7.00 10.16
C GLN A 98 -5.33 -7.46 11.61
N THR A 99 -5.92 -8.63 11.91
CA THR A 99 -6.07 -9.15 13.29
C THR A 99 -4.73 -9.16 14.02
N ARG A 100 -3.69 -9.66 13.36
CA ARG A 100 -2.33 -9.74 13.91
C ARG A 100 -1.71 -8.38 14.19
N TYR A 101 -1.95 -7.39 13.32
CA TYR A 101 -1.49 -6.01 13.59
C TYR A 101 -2.22 -5.41 14.79
N ILE A 102 -3.53 -5.61 14.87
CA ILE A 102 -4.34 -5.12 15.98
C ILE A 102 -3.86 -5.73 17.31
N GLU A 103 -3.63 -7.04 17.35
CA GLU A 103 -3.09 -7.73 18.54
C GLU A 103 -1.75 -7.15 18.99
N LYS A 104 -0.82 -6.91 18.07
CA LYS A 104 0.46 -6.25 18.37
C LYS A 104 0.29 -4.82 18.90
N VAL A 105 -0.65 -4.07 18.34
CA VAL A 105 -0.95 -2.71 18.79
C VAL A 105 -1.53 -2.74 20.21
N LEU A 106 -2.45 -3.67 20.49
CA LEU A 106 -3.00 -3.88 21.82
C LEU A 106 -1.89 -4.24 22.82
N GLU A 107 -1.00 -5.16 22.45
CA GLU A 107 0.17 -5.52 23.26
C GLU A 107 1.08 -4.33 23.56
N LYS A 108 1.41 -3.56 22.52
CA LYS A 108 2.27 -2.39 22.63
C LYS A 108 1.74 -1.34 23.61
N PHE A 109 0.41 -1.18 23.69
CA PHE A 109 -0.23 -0.20 24.57
C PHE A 109 -0.82 -0.80 25.85
N GLY A 110 -0.56 -2.09 26.13
CA GLY A 110 -1.01 -2.78 27.34
C GLY A 110 -2.53 -2.98 27.41
N MET A 111 -3.20 -3.14 26.26
CA MET A 111 -4.65 -3.25 26.12
C MET A 111 -5.16 -4.67 25.80
N ASN A 112 -4.29 -5.67 25.94
CA ASN A 112 -4.49 -7.07 25.56
C ASN A 112 -5.64 -7.72 26.36
N ASN A 113 -5.87 -7.24 27.59
CA ASN A 113 -6.89 -7.74 28.51
C ASN A 113 -8.14 -6.84 28.57
N CYS A 114 -8.25 -5.85 27.67
CA CYS A 114 -9.40 -4.96 27.63
C CYS A 114 -10.64 -5.68 27.09
N LYS A 115 -11.82 -5.35 27.64
CA LYS A 115 -13.09 -5.93 27.16
C LYS A 115 -13.41 -5.35 25.77
N PRO A 116 -13.63 -6.19 24.75
CA PRO A 116 -13.94 -5.71 23.41
C PRO A 116 -15.26 -4.94 23.44
N LYS A 117 -15.29 -3.80 22.74
CA LYS A 117 -16.50 -3.01 22.53
C LYS A 117 -16.90 -3.07 21.07
N THR A 118 -18.18 -3.30 20.83
CA THR A 118 -18.75 -3.39 19.47
C THR A 118 -18.86 -2.02 18.80
N THR A 119 -18.93 -0.95 19.58
CA THR A 119 -19.08 0.40 19.08
C THR A 119 -17.74 1.14 19.14
N PRO A 120 -17.21 1.60 17.99
CA PRO A 120 -15.97 2.38 17.95
C PRO A 120 -16.02 3.71 18.70
N SER A 121 -17.23 4.22 18.97
CA SER A 121 -17.44 5.53 19.55
C SER A 121 -18.65 5.57 20.48
N VAL A 122 -18.60 6.47 21.44
CA VAL A 122 -19.70 6.78 22.37
C VAL A 122 -20.54 7.93 21.84
N LEU A 123 -21.82 7.97 22.21
CA LEU A 123 -22.69 9.10 21.92
C LEU A 123 -22.08 10.40 22.47
N GLY A 124 -21.97 11.43 21.63
CA GLY A 124 -21.36 12.70 22.00
C GLY A 124 -19.83 12.70 22.02
N PHE A 125 -19.18 11.81 21.24
CA PHE A 125 -17.72 11.73 21.12
C PHE A 125 -17.00 13.08 20.94
N ASP A 126 -17.55 13.98 20.11
CA ASP A 126 -17.01 15.33 19.92
C ASP A 126 -16.93 16.10 21.25
N LYS A 127 -17.93 15.97 22.12
CA LYS A 127 -17.91 16.63 23.44
C LYS A 127 -16.91 15.99 24.40
N VAL A 128 -16.63 14.70 24.23
CA VAL A 128 -15.69 13.96 25.08
C VAL A 128 -14.26 14.34 24.73
N ILE A 129 -13.92 14.43 23.45
CA ILE A 129 -12.57 14.77 23.00
C ILE A 129 -12.22 16.24 23.26
N ASP A 130 -13.21 17.13 23.11
CA ASP A 130 -13.05 18.58 23.35
C ASP A 130 -13.17 18.95 24.84
N MET A 131 -13.36 17.98 25.73
CA MET A 131 -13.45 18.24 27.16
C MET A 131 -12.13 18.81 27.69
N GLU A 132 -12.20 19.99 28.31
CA GLU A 132 -11.06 20.62 28.96
C GLU A 132 -10.44 19.65 29.97
N SER A 133 -9.18 19.31 29.74
CA SER A 133 -8.41 18.40 30.58
C SER A 133 -6.93 18.72 30.46
N ALA A 134 -6.13 18.19 31.38
CA ALA A 134 -4.69 18.43 31.40
C ALA A 134 -4.05 18.04 30.06
N VAL A 135 -3.22 18.93 29.54
CA VAL A 135 -2.36 18.64 28.39
C VAL A 135 -1.39 17.55 28.79
N LEU A 136 -1.18 16.57 27.92
CA LEU A 136 -0.25 15.47 28.18
C LEU A 136 1.19 15.99 28.20
N GLU A 137 1.96 15.55 29.19
CA GLU A 137 3.40 15.82 29.27
C GLU A 137 4.18 15.16 28.14
N ASP A 138 3.80 13.94 27.75
CA ASP A 138 4.34 13.23 26.59
C ASP A 138 3.28 13.00 25.49
N PRO A 139 3.32 13.78 24.40
CA PRO A 139 2.44 13.58 23.24
C PRO A 139 2.71 12.31 22.44
N ASN A 140 3.88 11.66 22.61
CA ASN A 140 4.30 10.59 21.71
C ASN A 140 3.41 9.36 21.82
N SER A 141 3.01 8.96 23.03
CA SER A 141 2.09 7.84 23.23
C SER A 141 0.78 8.04 22.46
N TYR A 142 0.19 9.24 22.55
CA TYR A 142 -1.01 9.60 21.80
C TYR A 142 -0.82 9.53 20.28
N ARG A 143 0.23 10.16 19.77
CA ARG A 143 0.53 10.18 18.33
C ARG A 143 0.76 8.78 17.77
N GLN A 144 1.39 7.90 18.55
CA GLN A 144 1.59 6.50 18.15
C GLN A 144 0.27 5.73 18.09
N ILE A 145 -0.63 5.91 19.07
CA ILE A 145 -1.96 5.28 19.04
C ILE A 145 -2.74 5.74 17.81
N VAL A 146 -2.82 7.06 17.59
CA VAL A 146 -3.53 7.63 16.43
C VAL A 146 -2.91 7.14 15.12
N GLY A 147 -1.59 7.08 15.01
CA GLY A 147 -0.90 6.53 13.86
C GLY A 147 -1.23 5.05 13.59
N SER A 148 -1.30 4.23 14.64
CA SER A 148 -1.74 2.84 14.52
C SER A 148 -3.20 2.72 14.07
N LEU A 149 -4.09 3.56 14.61
CA LEU A 149 -5.50 3.57 14.21
C LEU A 149 -5.69 4.05 12.76
N ILE A 150 -4.89 5.01 12.28
CA ILE A 150 -4.89 5.43 10.88
C ILE A 150 -4.54 4.25 9.96
N TYR A 151 -3.52 3.45 10.33
CA TYR A 151 -3.14 2.28 9.53
C TYR A 151 -4.26 1.24 9.45
N VAL A 152 -4.94 0.96 10.57
CA VAL A 152 -6.09 0.04 10.62
C VAL A 152 -7.28 0.59 9.83
N MET A 153 -7.55 1.89 9.93
CA MET A 153 -8.61 2.59 9.20
C MET A 153 -8.40 2.55 7.68
N THR A 154 -7.20 2.83 7.20
CA THR A 154 -6.87 2.82 5.77
C THR A 154 -6.87 1.40 5.20
N GLY A 155 -6.55 0.40 6.02
CA GLY A 155 -6.59 -1.00 5.64
C GLY A 155 -8.02 -1.57 5.73
N THR A 156 -8.44 -1.96 6.92
CA THR A 156 -9.53 -2.92 7.13
C THR A 156 -10.75 -2.38 7.87
N ARG A 157 -10.65 -1.22 8.50
CA ARG A 157 -11.72 -0.65 9.35
C ARG A 157 -12.10 0.78 8.93
N PRO A 158 -12.68 0.97 7.74
CA PRO A 158 -13.08 2.29 7.26
C PRO A 158 -14.15 2.94 8.16
N ASP A 159 -14.86 2.16 8.97
CA ASP A 159 -15.81 2.64 9.98
C ASP A 159 -15.16 3.52 11.07
N LEU A 160 -13.84 3.38 11.29
CA LEU A 160 -13.08 4.24 12.20
C LEU A 160 -12.81 5.65 11.65
N CYS A 161 -13.08 5.90 10.36
CA CYS A 161 -12.69 7.11 9.65
C CYS A 161 -13.08 8.41 10.35
N HIS A 162 -14.35 8.49 10.77
CA HIS A 162 -14.87 9.67 11.46
C HIS A 162 -14.10 9.95 12.77
N ILE A 163 -13.87 8.92 13.56
CA ILE A 163 -13.28 9.00 14.89
C ILE A 163 -11.79 9.33 14.81
N VAL A 164 -11.07 8.65 13.92
CA VAL A 164 -9.64 8.86 13.69
C VAL A 164 -9.37 10.25 13.13
N THR A 165 -10.26 10.75 12.27
CA THR A 165 -10.17 12.13 11.74
C THR A 165 -10.26 13.15 12.88
N LYS A 166 -11.16 12.94 13.84
CA LYS A 166 -11.30 13.79 15.02
C LYS A 166 -10.08 13.71 15.95
N LEU A 167 -9.63 12.50 16.28
CA LEU A 167 -8.40 12.29 17.05
C LEU A 167 -7.19 12.98 16.39
N SER A 168 -7.07 12.90 15.07
CA SER A 168 -5.95 13.51 14.34
C SER A 168 -5.85 15.04 14.53
N GLN A 169 -6.95 15.72 14.87
CA GLN A 169 -6.95 17.17 15.10
C GLN A 169 -6.17 17.57 16.38
N HIS A 170 -6.04 16.66 17.35
CA HIS A 170 -5.37 16.93 18.63
C HIS A 170 -3.91 16.44 18.68
N MET A 171 -3.31 16.05 17.54
CA MET A 171 -1.93 15.52 17.50
C MET A 171 -0.86 16.54 17.93
N SER A 172 -1.12 17.84 17.79
CA SER A 172 -0.18 18.91 18.15
C SER A 172 -0.09 19.09 19.66
N LYS A 173 -1.24 19.18 20.35
CA LYS A 173 -1.38 19.36 21.80
C LYS A 173 -2.46 18.41 22.35
N PRO A 174 -2.14 17.13 22.56
CA PRO A 174 -3.12 16.16 23.04
C PRO A 174 -3.41 16.36 24.52
N THR A 175 -4.66 16.08 24.91
CA THR A 175 -5.15 16.17 26.29
C THR A 175 -5.41 14.77 26.87
N ALA A 176 -5.56 14.67 28.19
CA ALA A 176 -5.92 13.42 28.86
C ALA A 176 -7.26 12.86 28.36
N ALA A 177 -8.24 13.73 28.06
CA ALA A 177 -9.51 13.34 27.47
C ALA A 177 -9.32 12.72 26.07
N ALA A 178 -8.50 13.35 25.22
CA ALA A 178 -8.19 12.83 23.89
C ALA A 178 -7.48 11.47 23.96
N LEU A 179 -6.56 11.27 24.91
CA LEU A 179 -5.89 9.98 25.10
C LEU A 179 -6.86 8.87 25.52
N ASN A 180 -7.77 9.16 26.46
CA ASN A 180 -8.79 8.21 26.88
C ASN A 180 -9.75 7.86 25.75
N ALA A 181 -10.13 8.85 24.93
CA ALA A 181 -10.91 8.63 23.72
C ALA A 181 -10.16 7.74 22.73
N ALA A 182 -8.86 7.97 22.48
CA ALA A 182 -8.06 7.13 21.59
C ALA A 182 -7.95 5.68 22.09
N LYS A 183 -7.73 5.49 23.40
CA LYS A 183 -7.70 4.16 24.03
C LYS A 183 -9.06 3.46 24.01
N HIS A 184 -10.17 4.17 23.92
CA HIS A 184 -11.48 3.54 23.78
C HIS A 184 -11.66 2.88 22.41
N VAL A 185 -11.00 3.41 21.39
CA VAL A 185 -11.10 2.93 19.99
C VAL A 185 -10.23 1.69 19.76
N LEU A 186 -9.11 1.60 20.48
CA LEU A 186 -8.26 0.40 20.54
C LEU A 186 -8.99 -0.77 21.19
#